data_AF-A0A0L0FDW6-F1
#
_entry.id   AF-A0A0L0FDW6-F1
#
_cell.length_a   1.000
_cell.length_b   1.000
_cell.length_c   1.000
_cell.angle_alpha   90.00
_cell.angle_beta   90.00
_cell.angle_gamma   90.00
#
_symmetry.space_group_name_H-M   'P 1'
#
loop_
_entity.id
_entity.type
_entity.pdbx_description
1 polymer ?
#
loop_
_entity_poly.entity_id
_entity_poly.type
_entity_poly.pdbx_seq_one_letter_code
_entity_poly.pdbx_strand_id
1 'polypeptide(L)'
;MRNFQGLQVEGVVDSPSPMNAAIARMATILQMTCIALIVFGDKFCAALNRPTPLWYHDIQRSKMMYLGIVWLVGNFFVAQLTTTGAFEVAMGDELLWSKKDTGQLPESIDYLISQVSTRLYQ
;
A
#
# COMPACT_ATOMS: atom_id res chain seq x y z
N MET A 1 -32.78 -8.69 4.65
CA MET A 1 -31.63 -8.95 3.75
C MET A 1 -32.18 -9.66 2.52
N ARG A 2 -32.12 -9.04 1.34
CA ARG A 2 -32.55 -9.69 0.08
C ARG A 2 -31.48 -10.71 -0.29
N ASN A 3 -31.87 -11.98 -0.48
CA ASN A 3 -30.96 -13.04 -0.89
C ASN A 3 -30.87 -13.04 -2.42
N PHE A 4 -29.72 -12.65 -2.96
CA PHE A 4 -29.40 -12.78 -4.37
C PHE A 4 -28.85 -14.18 -4.63
N GLN A 5 -29.73 -15.16 -4.75
CA GLN A 5 -29.32 -16.56 -4.99
C GLN A 5 -28.61 -16.67 -6.35
N GLY A 6 -27.36 -17.12 -6.35
CA GLY A 6 -26.55 -17.36 -7.55
C GLY A 6 -25.52 -16.28 -7.89
N LEU A 7 -25.49 -15.14 -7.17
CA LEU A 7 -24.47 -14.10 -7.35
C LEU A 7 -23.22 -14.42 -6.52
N GLN A 8 -22.07 -14.56 -7.19
CA GLN A 8 -20.77 -14.59 -6.51
C GLN A 8 -20.29 -13.16 -6.30
N VAL A 9 -20.00 -12.82 -5.04
CA VAL A 9 -19.43 -11.53 -4.67
C VAL A 9 -17.94 -11.75 -4.42
N GLU A 10 -17.11 -11.16 -5.25
CA GLU A 10 -15.66 -11.18 -5.09
C GLU A 10 -15.16 -9.82 -4.63
N GLY A 11 -14.41 -9.80 -3.53
CA GLY A 11 -13.73 -8.61 -3.04
C GLY A 11 -12.29 -8.61 -3.54
N VAL A 12 -11.98 -7.77 -4.51
CA VAL A 12 -10.62 -7.65 -5.05
C VAL A 12 -9.99 -6.33 -4.58
N VAL A 13 -8.70 -6.39 -4.21
CA VAL A 13 -7.92 -5.19 -3.91
C VAL A 13 -7.49 -4.56 -5.22
N ASP A 14 -7.86 -3.30 -5.42
CA ASP A 14 -7.43 -2.54 -6.59
C ASP A 14 -5.91 -2.39 -6.63
N SER A 15 -5.34 -2.57 -7.81
CA SER A 15 -3.89 -2.58 -7.98
C SER A 15 -3.34 -1.16 -8.08
N PRO A 16 -2.25 -0.83 -7.36
CA PRO A 16 -1.59 0.46 -7.52
C PRO A 16 -1.09 0.68 -8.95
N SER A 17 -1.05 1.94 -9.38
CA SER A 17 -0.51 2.28 -10.70
C SER A 17 0.93 1.76 -10.84
N PRO A 18 1.38 1.38 -12.05
CA PRO A 18 2.73 0.85 -12.25
C PRO A 18 3.84 1.76 -11.72
N MET A 19 3.64 3.09 -11.81
CA MET A 19 4.57 4.09 -11.28
C MET A 19 4.61 4.05 -9.75
N ASN A 20 3.44 4.05 -9.08
CA ASN A 20 3.38 4.01 -7.62
C ASN A 20 3.95 2.70 -7.08
N ALA A 21 3.67 1.58 -7.75
CA ALA A 21 4.23 0.29 -7.41
C ALA A 21 5.76 0.26 -7.54
N ALA A 22 6.32 0.89 -8.58
CA ALA A 22 7.77 1.01 -8.76
C ALA A 22 8.41 1.85 -7.65
N ILE A 23 7.81 2.99 -7.31
CA ILE A 23 8.30 3.85 -6.22
C ILE A 23 8.21 3.13 -4.87
N ALA A 24 7.11 2.41 -4.62
CA ALA A 24 6.95 1.61 -3.39
C ALA A 24 8.04 0.54 -3.27
N ARG A 25 8.38 -0.16 -4.36
CA ARG A 25 9.48 -1.14 -4.39
C ARG A 25 10.83 -0.47 -4.10
N MET A 26 11.11 0.68 -4.70
CA MET A 26 12.33 1.44 -4.43
C MET A 26 12.40 1.88 -2.97
N ALA A 27 11.28 2.33 -2.39
CA ALA A 27 11.20 2.70 -0.98
C ALA A 27 11.50 1.50 -0.07
N THR A 28 10.98 0.31 -0.38
CA THR A 28 11.30 -0.93 0.36
C THR A 28 12.79 -1.29 0.27
N ILE A 29 13.39 -1.22 -0.92
CA ILE A 29 14.84 -1.48 -1.11
C ILE A 29 15.67 -0.50 -0.28
N LEU A 30 15.31 0.79 -0.31
CA LEU A 30 16.00 1.82 0.46
C LEU A 30 15.85 1.57 1.97
N GLN A 31 14.65 1.25 2.45
CA GLN A 31 14.38 0.91 3.84
C GLN A 31 15.25 -0.26 4.31
N MET A 32 15.32 -1.34 3.54
CA MET A 32 16.16 -2.50 3.85
C MET A 32 17.64 -2.15 3.85
N THR A 33 18.08 -1.28 2.93
CA THR A 33 19.46 -0.78 2.88
C THR A 33 19.80 0.03 4.13
N CYS A 34 18.91 0.94 4.56
CA CYS A 34 19.08 1.69 5.80
C CYS A 34 19.16 0.78 7.03
N ILE A 35 18.29 -0.23 7.11
CA ILE A 35 18.33 -1.24 8.18
C ILE A 35 19.67 -1.97 8.17
N ALA A 36 20.14 -2.43 7.00
CA ALA A 36 21.43 -3.10 6.88
C ALA A 36 22.60 -2.21 7.32
N LEU A 37 22.59 -0.92 6.98
CA LEU A 37 23.61 0.03 7.43
C LEU A 37 23.57 0.27 8.95
N ILE A 38 22.39 0.35 9.56
CA ILE A 38 22.26 0.44 11.01
C ILE A 38 22.78 -0.84 11.70
N VAL A 39 22.58 -2.00 11.09
CA VAL A 39 22.99 -3.28 11.67
C VAL A 39 24.47 -3.59 11.47
N PHE A 40 25.01 -3.34 10.28
CA PHE A 40 26.33 -3.78 9.83
C PHE A 40 27.29 -2.65 9.47
N GLY A 41 26.89 -1.39 9.58
CA GLY A 41 27.67 -0.23 9.16
C GLY A 41 29.08 -0.16 9.78
N ASP A 42 29.25 -0.51 11.06
CA ASP A 42 30.59 -0.59 11.67
C ASP A 42 31.51 -1.56 10.94
N LYS A 43 31.00 -2.76 10.63
CA LYS A 43 31.77 -3.79 9.90
C LYS A 43 32.06 -3.35 8.47
N PHE A 44 31.13 -2.64 7.84
CA PHE A 44 31.30 -2.10 6.50
C PHE A 44 32.36 -1.00 6.46
N CYS A 45 32.31 -0.03 7.39
CA CYS A 45 33.33 1.01 7.53
C CYS A 45 34.72 0.42 7.84
N ALA A 46 34.78 -0.56 8.75
CA ALA A 46 36.01 -1.27 9.08
C ALA A 46 36.59 -2.01 7.87
N ALA A 47 35.75 -2.70 7.08
CA ALA A 47 36.19 -3.39 5.86
C ALA A 47 36.76 -2.43 4.79
N LEU A 48 36.30 -1.17 4.79
CA LEU A 48 36.80 -0.12 3.90
C LEU A 48 38.00 0.66 4.48
N ASN A 49 38.51 0.27 5.66
CA ASN A 49 39.55 1.00 6.41
C ASN A 49 39.20 2.50 6.60
N ARG A 50 37.91 2.81 6.79
CA ARG A 50 37.42 4.17 7.02
C ARG A 50 36.92 4.30 8.46
N PRO A 51 37.12 5.46 9.11
CA PRO A 51 36.55 5.71 10.42
C PRO A 51 35.03 5.78 10.33
N THR A 52 34.35 5.24 11.34
CA THR A 52 32.89 5.36 11.47
C THR A 52 32.53 6.84 11.74
N PRO A 53 31.53 7.41 11.05
CA PRO A 53 31.17 8.80 11.24
C PRO A 53 30.51 9.07 12.60
N LEU A 54 30.68 10.29 13.12
CA LEU A 54 30.22 10.68 14.47
C LEU A 54 28.72 10.42 14.72
N TRP A 55 27.86 10.77 13.76
CA TRP A 55 26.41 10.57 13.86
C TRP A 55 26.00 9.09 13.98
N TYR A 56 26.87 8.18 13.53
CA TYR A 56 26.60 6.75 13.61
C TYR A 56 26.71 6.23 15.05
N HIS A 57 27.56 6.83 15.89
CA HIS A 57 27.65 6.49 17.30
C HIS A 57 26.35 6.78 18.04
N ASP A 58 25.67 7.89 17.72
CA ASP A 58 24.36 8.21 18.27
C ASP A 58 23.30 7.18 17.88
N ILE A 59 23.36 6.70 16.63
CA ILE A 59 22.49 5.63 16.14
C ILE A 59 22.77 4.31 16.87
N GLN A 60 24.03 3.94 17.05
CA GLN A 60 24.40 2.69 17.75
C GLN A 60 23.97 2.71 19.21
N ARG A 61 24.01 3.87 19.88
CA ARG A 61 23.56 4.01 21.27
C ARG A 61 22.09 3.62 21.45
N SER A 62 21.26 3.91 20.44
CA SER A 62 19.80 3.67 20.48
C SER A 62 19.33 2.86 19.27
N LYS A 63 20.09 1.81 18.89
CA LYS A 63 19.89 1.05 17.66
C LYS A 63 18.45 0.57 17.45
N MET A 64 17.81 0.02 18.49
CA MET A 64 16.44 -0.50 18.38
C MET A 64 15.42 0.60 18.07
N MET A 65 15.60 1.80 18.62
CA MET A 65 14.74 2.95 18.34
C MET A 65 14.87 3.37 16.88
N TYR A 66 16.10 3.55 16.39
CA TYR A 66 16.34 3.94 14.99
C TYR A 66 15.86 2.88 14.00
N LEU A 67 16.04 1.59 14.30
CA LEU A 67 15.47 0.50 13.51
C LEU A 67 13.94 0.58 13.45
N GLY A 68 13.29 0.82 14.59
CA GLY A 68 11.84 1.00 14.68
C GLY A 68 11.36 2.19 13.85
N ILE A 69 12.04 3.34 13.95
CA ILE A 69 11.71 4.54 13.17
C ILE A 69 11.85 4.29 11.67
N VAL A 70 12.98 3.75 11.22
CA VAL A 70 13.20 3.43 9.80
C VAL A 70 12.16 2.44 9.29
N TRP A 71 11.81 1.45 10.11
CA TRP A 71 10.80 0.45 9.75
C TRP A 71 9.41 1.07 9.63
N LEU A 72 8.99 1.89 10.60
CA LEU A 72 7.69 2.56 10.59
C LEU A 72 7.58 3.56 9.43
N VAL A 73 8.58 4.40 9.24
CA VAL A 73 8.59 5.42 8.19
C VAL A 73 8.58 4.78 6.80
N GLY A 74 9.40 3.74 6.58
CA GLY A 74 9.41 3.04 5.30
C GLY A 74 8.06 2.40 4.97
N ASN A 75 7.45 1.69 5.94
CA ASN A 75 6.13 1.12 5.76
C ASN A 75 5.03 2.17 5.55
N PHE A 76 5.13 3.33 6.21
CA PHE A 76 4.20 4.43 5.99
C PHE A 76 4.22 4.90 4.53
N PHE A 77 5.40 5.13 3.96
CA PHE A 77 5.51 5.55 2.55
C PHE A 77 5.04 4.48 1.57
N VAL A 78 5.40 3.21 1.82
CA VAL A 78 4.92 2.10 1.00
C VAL A 78 3.39 2.04 1.02
N ALA A 79 2.78 2.11 2.22
CA ALA A 79 1.33 2.07 2.37
C ALA A 79 0.61 3.21 1.64
N GLN A 80 1.17 4.44 1.68
CA GLN A 80 0.62 5.59 0.95
C GLN A 80 0.66 5.39 -0.57
N LEU A 81 1.69 4.71 -1.10
CA LEU A 81 1.84 4.47 -2.53
C LEU A 81 1.03 3.28 -3.04
N THR A 82 0.81 2.26 -2.20
CA THR A 82 0.06 1.06 -2.58
C THR A 82 -1.44 1.21 -2.40
N THR A 83 -1.90 2.15 -1.58
CA THR A 83 -3.33 2.38 -1.34
C THR A 83 -3.91 3.25 -2.45
N THR A 84 -4.77 2.69 -3.30
CA THR A 84 -5.38 3.44 -4.43
C THR A 84 -6.67 4.15 -4.07
N GLY A 85 -7.24 3.87 -2.88
CA GLY A 85 -8.49 4.48 -2.41
C GLY A 85 -9.69 4.24 -3.33
N ALA A 86 -9.57 3.29 -4.26
CA ALA A 86 -10.56 2.97 -5.27
C ALA A 86 -11.74 2.21 -4.65
N PHE A 87 -12.92 2.51 -5.16
CA PHE A 87 -14.13 1.78 -4.86
C PHE A 87 -14.83 1.55 -6.19
N GLU A 88 -14.82 0.31 -6.65
CA GLU A 88 -15.36 -0.11 -7.93
C GLU A 88 -16.32 -1.28 -7.70
N VAL A 89 -17.49 -1.22 -8.32
CA VAL A 89 -18.52 -2.28 -8.25
C VAL A 89 -18.86 -2.64 -9.68
N ALA A 90 -18.72 -3.93 -10.02
CA ALA A 90 -19.00 -4.46 -11.36
C ALA A 90 -19.93 -5.68 -11.26
N MET A 91 -20.67 -5.94 -12.34
CA MET A 91 -21.45 -7.16 -12.53
C MET A 91 -21.00 -7.82 -13.83
N GLY A 92 -20.31 -8.97 -13.72
CA GLY A 92 -19.67 -9.60 -14.87
C GLY A 92 -18.62 -8.67 -15.48
N ASP A 93 -18.74 -8.37 -16.77
CA ASP A 93 -17.83 -7.46 -17.50
C ASP A 93 -18.29 -5.99 -17.50
N GLU A 94 -19.43 -5.66 -16.86
CA GLU A 94 -19.98 -4.30 -16.84
C GLU A 94 -19.71 -3.59 -15.51
N LEU A 95 -19.05 -2.42 -15.58
CA LEU A 95 -18.77 -1.56 -14.43
C LEU A 95 -20.04 -0.78 -14.04
N LEU A 96 -20.57 -1.04 -12.84
CA LEU A 96 -21.77 -0.37 -12.32
C LEU A 96 -21.44 0.95 -11.62
N TRP A 97 -20.31 1.01 -10.93
CA TRP A 97 -19.84 2.22 -10.27
C TRP A 97 -18.33 2.23 -10.13
N SER A 98 -17.73 3.42 -10.30
CA SER A 98 -16.32 3.66 -10.05
C SER A 98 -16.16 5.01 -9.38
N LYS A 99 -15.57 5.01 -8.17
CA LYS A 99 -15.19 6.22 -7.46
C LYS A 99 -14.10 7.01 -8.20
N LYS A 100 -13.27 6.35 -9.03
CA LYS A 100 -12.25 7.04 -9.83
C LYS A 100 -12.88 7.97 -10.86
N ASP A 101 -14.04 7.58 -11.41
CA ASP A 101 -14.74 8.36 -12.43
C ASP A 101 -15.69 9.39 -11.84
N THR A 102 -16.44 9.02 -10.80
CA THR A 102 -17.45 9.91 -10.18
C THR A 102 -16.87 10.83 -9.10
N GLY A 103 -15.69 10.51 -8.58
CA GLY A 103 -15.05 11.24 -7.47
C GLY A 103 -15.74 11.08 -6.12
N GLN A 104 -16.86 10.36 -6.04
CA GLN A 104 -17.68 10.20 -4.85
C GLN A 104 -18.04 8.73 -4.62
N LEU A 105 -18.28 8.39 -3.35
CA LEU A 105 -18.91 7.12 -3.01
C LEU A 105 -20.39 7.15 -3.44
N PRO A 106 -21.01 5.98 -3.72
CA PRO A 106 -22.43 5.94 -4.02
C PRO A 106 -23.25 6.53 -2.86
N GLU A 107 -24.24 7.37 -3.17
CA GLU A 107 -25.09 8.04 -2.17
C GLU A 107 -25.81 7.05 -1.23
N SER A 108 -26.11 5.84 -1.73
CA SER A 108 -26.68 4.76 -0.94
C SER A 108 -26.37 3.39 -1.55
N ILE A 109 -26.31 2.35 -0.70
CA ILE A 109 -26.20 0.96 -1.16
C ILE A 109 -27.46 0.55 -1.94
N ASP A 110 -28.62 1.09 -1.58
CA ASP A 110 -29.89 0.81 -2.27
C ASP A 110 -29.87 1.26 -3.74
N TYR A 111 -29.14 2.34 -4.07
CA TYR A 111 -28.91 2.75 -5.45
C TYR A 111 -28.19 1.66 -6.25
N LEU A 112 -27.08 1.12 -5.72
CA LEU A 112 -26.34 0.03 -6.37
C LEU A 112 -27.21 -1.23 -6.53
N ILE A 113 -28.01 -1.56 -5.52
CA ILE A 113 -28.93 -2.70 -5.57
C ILE A 113 -29.99 -2.49 -6.65
N SER A 114 -30.50 -1.26 -6.81
CA SER A 114 -31.47 -0.96 -7.87
C SER A 114 -30.87 -1.14 -9.26
N GLN A 115 -29.63 -0.67 -9.48
CA GLN A 115 -28.90 -0.87 -10.74
C GLN A 115 -28.70 -2.36 -11.03
N VAL A 116 -28.28 -3.15 -10.03
CA VAL A 116 -28.14 -4.61 -10.14
C VAL A 116 -29.48 -5.26 -10.52
N SER A 117 -30.56 -4.88 -9.86
CA SER A 117 -31.88 -5.47 -10.14
C SER A 117 -32.41 -5.11 -11.52
N THR A 118 -32.23 -3.86 -11.98
CA THR A 118 -32.67 -3.43 -13.31
C THR A 118 -31.99 -4.23 -14.41
N ARG A 119 -30.71 -4.57 -14.23
CA ARG A 119 -29.93 -5.30 -15.24
C ARG A 119 -30.15 -6.81 -15.24
N LEU A 120 -30.48 -7.41 -14.10
CA LEU A 120 -30.77 -8.86 -14.01
C LEU A 120 -32.13 -9.27 -14.57
N TYR A 121 -33.06 -8.32 -14.70
CA TYR A 121 -34.44 -8.56 -15.15
C TYR A 121 -34.74 -7.92 -16.52
N GLN A 122 -33.73 -7.49 -17.26
CA GLN A 122 -33.79 -7.19 -18.70
C GLN A 122 -33.30 -8.39 -19.51
#